data_AF-A0A535E5Q1-F1
#
_entry.id   AF-A0A535E5Q1-F1
#
_cell.length_a   1.000
_cell.length_b   1.000
_cell.length_c   1.000
_cell.angle_alpha   90.00
_cell.angle_beta   90.00
_cell.angle_gamma   90.00
#
_symmetry.space_group_name_H-M   'P 1'
#
loop_
_entity.id
_entity.type
_entity.pdbx_description
1 polymer ?
#
loop_
_entity_poly.entity_id
_entity_poly.type
_entity_poly.pdbx_seq_one_letter_code
_entity_poly.pdbx_strand_id
1 'polypeptide(L)'
;MRRVTGPVERHYEAVLAAGEVFFGTRAPALASACWGMARRFHRGGRLVIHAPAGAAFSDAQHNAVEFVHPVLVGKRALPAIAVRERAHLDLLVGPHDIRMEIAELGFSVDGEAFAVEFFEHEGLLAEGCTDEVCVTCGDVALPAAVVTVRGSAATVRTAQGEEEADVTLVAPVEPGELLLVHGGVALERVKPIDQFSREFYPFLSNETVDVPSVLADVAQSVRMKWADVAGLRRGQDLEAVAAALETLRTRVDAGGAVLAFGNGGSATDAADLAADLLAIGVPGIDLSGEPAIVTAVGNDIGFEEVFARQVIALGRPGDVALGISTSGRSGNVLRALRQARRQGLATIALAGYGGGELRGDPDVDHLLVTDSTYIPRIQESQATICHALVRGLEERP
;
A
#
# COMPACT_ATOMS: atom_id res chain seq x y z
N MET A 1 -19.29 35.37 0.97
CA MET A 1 -19.64 33.95 1.25
C MET A 1 -18.46 33.12 0.76
N ARG A 2 -17.57 32.66 1.66
CA ARG A 2 -16.51 31.71 1.26
C ARG A 2 -17.20 30.43 0.78
N ARG A 3 -16.82 29.87 -0.36
CA ARG A 3 -17.32 28.55 -0.79
C ARG A 3 -17.00 27.54 0.31
N VAL A 4 -17.97 26.68 0.65
CA VAL A 4 -17.82 25.60 1.64
C VAL A 4 -16.67 24.65 1.25
N THR A 5 -16.31 24.60 -0.03
CA THR A 5 -15.21 23.81 -0.61
C THR A 5 -13.81 24.40 -0.40
N GLY A 6 -13.67 25.63 0.13
CA GLY A 6 -12.40 26.38 0.10
C GLY A 6 -11.16 25.65 0.64
N PRO A 7 -11.20 25.07 1.86
CA PRO A 7 -10.08 24.26 2.39
C PRO A 7 -9.75 23.04 1.53
N VAL A 8 -10.77 22.33 1.06
CA VAL A 8 -10.61 21.12 0.23
C VAL A 8 -9.98 21.47 -1.13
N GLU A 9 -10.49 22.49 -1.82
CA GLU A 9 -9.94 22.99 -3.10
C GLU A 9 -8.47 23.36 -2.96
N ARG A 10 -8.10 24.14 -1.93
CA ARG A 10 -6.70 24.53 -1.69
C ARG A 10 -5.79 23.33 -1.45
N HIS A 11 -6.24 22.35 -0.68
CA HIS A 11 -5.47 21.14 -0.43
C HIS A 11 -5.19 20.38 -1.74
N TYR A 12 -6.22 20.19 -2.58
CA TYR A 12 -6.05 19.52 -3.87
C TYR A 12 -5.13 20.30 -4.81
N GLU A 13 -5.28 21.63 -4.88
CA GLU A 13 -4.39 22.49 -5.68
C GLU A 13 -2.93 22.38 -5.21
N ALA A 14 -2.68 22.40 -3.90
CA ALA A 14 -1.35 22.28 -3.33
C ALA A 14 -0.72 20.91 -3.64
N VAL A 15 -1.47 19.82 -3.46
CA VAL A 15 -1.01 18.45 -3.77
C VAL A 15 -0.71 18.28 -5.26
N LEU A 16 -1.56 18.83 -6.13
CA LEU A 16 -1.34 18.81 -7.58
C LEU A 16 -0.09 19.59 -7.99
N ALA A 17 0.12 20.79 -7.42
CA ALA A 17 1.30 21.59 -7.71
C ALA A 17 2.59 20.92 -7.21
N ALA A 18 2.59 20.42 -5.96
CA ALA A 18 3.75 19.76 -5.37
C ALA A 18 4.16 18.50 -6.15
N GLY A 19 3.19 17.66 -6.53
CA GLY A 19 3.49 16.45 -7.28
C GLY A 19 3.99 16.73 -8.71
N GLU A 20 3.51 17.77 -9.38
CA GLU A 20 4.00 18.14 -10.71
C GLU A 20 5.49 18.50 -10.67
N VAL A 21 5.90 19.29 -9.67
CA VAL A 21 7.31 19.64 -9.44
C VAL A 21 8.12 18.41 -9.05
N PHE A 22 7.66 17.65 -8.06
CA PHE A 22 8.39 16.50 -7.52
C PHE A 22 8.60 15.42 -8.59
N PHE A 23 7.53 14.93 -9.24
CA PHE A 23 7.66 13.85 -10.22
C PHE A 23 8.27 14.32 -11.54
N GLY A 24 8.10 15.61 -11.91
CA GLY A 24 8.78 16.20 -13.06
C GLY A 24 10.31 16.19 -12.92
N THR A 25 10.80 16.52 -11.73
CA THR A 25 12.24 16.68 -11.45
C THR A 25 12.91 15.40 -10.93
N ARG A 26 12.23 14.63 -10.07
CA ARG A 26 12.81 13.48 -9.35
C ARG A 26 12.64 12.14 -10.07
N ALA A 27 11.89 12.06 -11.16
CA ALA A 27 11.67 10.80 -11.87
C ALA A 27 12.97 10.03 -12.25
N PRO A 28 14.05 10.67 -12.73
CA PRO A 28 15.31 9.96 -13.02
C PRO A 28 15.99 9.37 -11.78
N ALA A 29 15.96 10.10 -10.66
CA ALA A 29 16.50 9.66 -9.37
C ALA A 29 15.68 8.47 -8.82
N LEU A 30 14.34 8.59 -8.88
CA LEU A 30 13.43 7.50 -8.50
C LEU A 30 13.65 6.24 -9.35
N ALA A 31 13.87 6.40 -10.67
CA ALA A 31 14.19 5.27 -11.53
C ALA A 31 15.50 4.58 -11.14
N SER A 32 16.52 5.36 -10.78
CA SER A 32 17.81 4.86 -10.32
C SER A 32 17.69 4.10 -8.98
N ALA A 33 16.93 4.64 -8.03
CA ALA A 33 16.61 3.97 -6.77
C ALA A 33 15.83 2.65 -7.01
N CYS A 34 14.78 2.67 -7.84
CA CYS A 34 14.04 1.47 -8.22
C CYS A 34 14.95 0.39 -8.84
N TRP A 35 15.89 0.79 -9.70
CA TRP A 35 16.87 -0.13 -10.28
C TRP A 35 17.82 -0.71 -9.23
N GLY A 36 18.33 0.13 -8.33
CA GLY A 36 19.16 -0.30 -7.20
C GLY A 36 18.44 -1.31 -6.31
N MET A 37 17.17 -1.07 -6.00
CA MET A 37 16.30 -1.99 -5.25
C MET A 37 16.10 -3.30 -6.00
N ALA A 38 15.75 -3.24 -7.30
CA ALA A 38 15.52 -4.43 -8.12
C ALA A 38 16.74 -5.36 -8.15
N ARG A 39 17.96 -4.80 -8.27
CA ARG A 39 19.20 -5.57 -8.22
C ARG A 39 19.44 -6.25 -6.86
N ARG A 40 19.07 -5.59 -5.76
CA ARG A 40 19.20 -6.16 -4.41
C ARG A 40 18.18 -7.26 -4.16
N PHE A 41 16.93 -7.07 -4.56
CA PHE A 41 15.93 -8.15 -4.52
C PHE A 41 16.34 -9.37 -5.36
N HIS A 42 16.91 -9.15 -6.55
CA HIS A 42 17.42 -10.25 -7.38
C HIS A 42 18.55 -11.04 -6.69
N ARG A 43 19.29 -10.41 -5.78
CA ARG A 43 20.36 -11.02 -4.97
C ARG A 43 19.86 -11.59 -3.63
N GLY A 44 18.55 -11.66 -3.41
CA GLY A 44 17.95 -12.17 -2.17
C GLY A 44 17.85 -11.14 -1.04
N GLY A 45 18.11 -9.86 -1.32
CA GLY A 45 17.95 -8.76 -0.36
C GLY A 45 16.48 -8.52 0.01
N ARG A 46 16.28 -7.97 1.20
CA ARG A 46 14.97 -7.59 1.76
C ARG A 46 14.85 -6.08 1.86
N LEU A 47 13.64 -5.57 1.84
CA LEU A 47 13.35 -4.17 2.12
C LEU A 47 13.01 -3.99 3.60
N VAL A 48 13.80 -3.20 4.32
CA VAL A 48 13.52 -2.81 5.71
C VAL A 48 13.22 -1.31 5.73
N ILE A 49 12.00 -0.98 6.15
CA ILE A 49 11.45 0.37 6.08
C ILE A 49 11.31 0.89 7.50
N HIS A 50 12.04 1.96 7.83
CA HIS A 50 11.96 2.58 9.13
C HIS A 50 11.17 3.88 9.08
N ALA A 51 10.28 4.05 10.05
CA ALA A 51 9.62 5.32 10.33
C ALA A 51 9.25 5.40 11.83
N PRO A 52 9.42 6.56 12.49
CA PRO A 52 9.37 6.63 13.94
C PRO A 52 7.96 6.45 14.54
N ALA A 53 6.93 7.09 13.96
CA ALA A 53 5.54 7.02 14.43
C ALA A 53 4.60 7.75 13.45
N GLY A 54 3.30 7.78 13.80
CA GLY A 54 2.28 8.59 13.11
C GLY A 54 2.09 8.19 11.65
N ALA A 55 1.74 9.19 10.83
CA ALA A 55 1.55 9.08 9.39
C ALA A 55 2.70 8.36 8.68
N ALA A 56 3.95 8.76 8.97
CA ALA A 56 5.15 8.17 8.36
C ALA A 56 5.27 6.66 8.64
N PHE A 57 4.83 6.19 9.81
CA PHE A 57 4.84 4.74 10.08
C PHE A 57 3.75 4.00 9.30
N SER A 58 2.61 4.64 9.07
CA SER A 58 1.58 4.08 8.19
C SER A 58 2.09 3.93 6.75
N ASP A 59 2.79 4.94 6.22
CA ASP A 59 3.44 4.85 4.90
C ASP A 59 4.47 3.72 4.83
N ALA A 60 5.23 3.49 5.90
CA ALA A 60 6.16 2.38 5.98
C ALA A 60 5.42 1.03 5.91
N GLN A 61 4.29 0.90 6.62
CA GLN A 61 3.45 -0.29 6.57
C GLN A 61 2.80 -0.48 5.19
N HIS A 62 2.38 0.61 4.54
CA HIS A 62 1.81 0.59 3.19
C HIS A 62 2.85 0.04 2.21
N ASN A 63 4.07 0.59 2.22
CA ASN A 63 5.14 0.08 1.37
C ASN A 63 5.45 -1.40 1.69
N ALA A 64 5.52 -1.80 2.96
CA ALA A 64 5.74 -3.20 3.29
C ALA A 64 4.65 -4.13 2.73
N VAL A 65 3.37 -3.75 2.84
CA VAL A 65 2.26 -4.59 2.34
C VAL A 65 2.24 -4.68 0.82
N GLU A 66 2.52 -3.60 0.10
CA GLU A 66 2.51 -3.59 -1.38
C GLU A 66 3.70 -4.37 -1.98
N PHE A 67 4.79 -4.56 -1.23
CA PHE A 67 5.88 -5.44 -1.64
C PHE A 67 5.59 -6.91 -1.31
N VAL A 68 5.05 -7.22 -0.12
CA VAL A 68 4.77 -8.60 0.30
C VAL A 68 3.53 -9.17 -0.39
N HIS A 69 2.50 -8.36 -0.60
CA HIS A 69 1.25 -8.72 -1.24
C HIS A 69 0.85 -7.65 -2.27
N PRO A 70 1.55 -7.59 -3.41
CA PRO A 70 1.22 -6.61 -4.44
C PRO A 70 -0.21 -6.84 -4.93
N VAL A 71 -1.02 -5.79 -4.92
CA VAL A 71 -2.44 -5.83 -5.36
C VAL A 71 -2.59 -6.07 -6.89
N LEU A 72 -1.47 -6.34 -7.58
CA LEU A 72 -1.39 -6.57 -9.01
C LEU A 72 -1.20 -8.05 -9.30
N VAL A 73 -2.16 -8.63 -10.03
CA VAL A 73 -2.16 -10.03 -10.43
C VAL A 73 -0.86 -10.37 -11.18
N GLY A 74 -0.21 -11.45 -10.75
CA GLY A 74 1.00 -11.99 -11.40
C GLY A 74 2.31 -11.36 -10.95
N LYS A 75 2.31 -10.41 -9.99
CA LYS A 75 3.54 -9.93 -9.37
C LYS A 75 3.98 -10.84 -8.24
N ARG A 76 5.27 -11.19 -8.22
CA ARG A 76 5.90 -11.96 -7.15
C ARG A 76 5.93 -11.14 -5.84
N ALA A 77 5.64 -11.81 -4.72
CA ALA A 77 5.88 -11.26 -3.38
C ALA A 77 7.38 -10.99 -3.16
N LEU A 78 7.70 -9.78 -2.71
CA LEU A 78 9.04 -9.34 -2.35
C LEU A 78 9.15 -9.20 -0.82
N PRO A 79 10.25 -9.65 -0.21
CA PRO A 79 10.40 -9.61 1.24
C PRO A 79 10.55 -8.16 1.71
N ALA A 80 9.56 -7.66 2.45
CA ALA A 80 9.58 -6.33 3.04
C ALA A 80 9.01 -6.32 4.46
N ILE A 81 9.53 -5.43 5.30
CA ILE A 81 9.04 -5.23 6.66
C ILE A 81 9.18 -3.77 7.08
N ALA A 82 8.16 -3.26 7.77
CA ALA A 82 8.19 -1.96 8.43
C ALA A 82 8.64 -2.10 9.88
N VAL A 83 9.51 -1.21 10.34
CA VAL A 83 10.01 -1.17 11.72
C VAL A 83 9.88 0.23 12.30
N ARG A 84 9.45 0.29 13.56
CA ARG A 84 9.22 1.55 14.27
C ARG A 84 10.49 2.03 14.98
N GLU A 85 11.14 1.11 15.68
CA GLU A 85 12.36 1.41 16.43
C GLU A 85 13.57 1.42 15.51
N ARG A 86 14.32 2.52 15.51
CA ARG A 86 15.56 2.62 14.71
C ARG A 86 16.58 1.55 15.05
N ALA A 87 16.65 1.14 16.31
CA ALA A 87 17.50 0.04 16.73
C ALA A 87 17.16 -1.28 16.01
N HIS A 88 15.90 -1.53 15.66
CA HIS A 88 15.52 -2.72 14.90
C HIS A 88 15.99 -2.64 13.45
N LEU A 89 15.97 -1.44 12.84
CA LEU A 89 16.51 -1.23 11.49
C LEU A 89 17.99 -1.65 11.44
N ASP A 90 18.79 -1.14 12.38
CA ASP A 90 20.23 -1.40 12.40
C ASP A 90 20.57 -2.88 12.71
N LEU A 91 19.66 -3.62 13.37
CA LEU A 91 19.81 -5.05 13.64
C LEU A 91 19.34 -5.95 12.48
N LEU A 92 18.34 -5.50 11.71
CA LEU A 92 17.72 -6.30 10.65
C LEU A 92 18.41 -6.12 9.31
N VAL A 93 18.96 -4.94 9.01
CA VAL A 93 19.55 -4.63 7.70
C VAL A 93 20.94 -5.27 7.57
N GLY A 94 21.05 -6.23 6.65
CA GLY A 94 22.30 -6.79 6.19
C GLY A 94 22.90 -6.06 4.97
N PRO A 95 24.10 -6.45 4.51
CA PRO A 95 24.83 -5.79 3.42
C PRO A 95 24.15 -5.89 2.04
N HIS A 96 23.12 -6.74 1.90
CA HIS A 96 22.36 -6.93 0.67
C HIS A 96 20.92 -6.43 0.77
N ASP A 97 20.50 -6.01 1.96
CA ASP A 97 19.17 -5.46 2.18
C ASP A 97 19.09 -4.01 1.69
N ILE A 98 17.87 -3.55 1.49
CA ILE A 98 17.52 -2.19 1.12
C ILE A 98 17.05 -1.48 2.38
N ARG A 99 17.67 -0.34 2.68
CA ARG A 99 17.27 0.53 3.78
C ARG A 99 16.38 1.63 3.22
N MET A 100 15.15 1.72 3.70
CA MET A 100 14.27 2.86 3.43
C MET A 100 13.95 3.57 4.73
N GLU A 101 14.04 4.90 4.75
CA GLU A 101 13.62 5.72 5.90
C GLU A 101 12.54 6.69 5.44
N ILE A 102 11.39 6.71 6.11
CA ILE A 102 10.28 7.61 5.82
C ILE A 102 10.15 8.62 6.97
N ALA A 103 10.02 9.89 6.61
CA ALA A 103 9.80 11.01 7.49
C ALA A 103 8.63 11.85 6.97
N GLU A 104 8.19 12.83 7.76
CA GLU A 104 7.01 13.65 7.45
C GLU A 104 7.09 14.38 6.10
N LEU A 105 8.28 14.82 5.69
CA LEU A 105 8.48 15.64 4.48
C LEU A 105 9.26 14.91 3.37
N GLY A 106 9.40 13.59 3.47
CA GLY A 106 10.10 12.83 2.45
C GLY A 106 10.61 11.48 2.93
N PHE A 107 11.38 10.83 2.08
CA PHE A 107 11.95 9.53 2.37
C PHE A 107 13.36 9.42 1.82
N SER A 108 14.10 8.40 2.24
CA SER A 108 15.38 8.04 1.65
C SER A 108 15.45 6.55 1.34
N VAL A 109 16.22 6.19 0.31
CA VAL A 109 16.55 4.80 -0.03
C VAL A 109 18.07 4.69 -0.10
N ASP A 110 18.65 3.86 0.76
CA ASP A 110 20.10 3.67 0.90
C ASP A 110 20.89 4.99 1.02
N GLY A 111 20.31 5.98 1.70
CA GLY A 111 20.91 7.30 1.91
C GLY A 111 20.64 8.32 0.79
N GLU A 112 20.05 7.91 -0.34
CA GLU A 112 19.56 8.85 -1.34
C GLU A 112 18.23 9.47 -0.86
N ALA A 113 18.23 10.77 -0.57
CA ALA A 113 17.08 11.48 -0.03
C ALA A 113 16.16 12.03 -1.13
N PHE A 114 14.86 11.83 -0.93
CA PHE A 114 13.75 12.31 -1.74
C PHE A 114 12.86 13.19 -0.86
N ALA A 115 13.18 14.48 -0.81
CA ALA A 115 12.33 15.47 -0.15
C ALA A 115 11.13 15.80 -1.05
N VAL A 116 9.93 15.76 -0.49
CA VAL A 116 8.75 16.36 -1.10
C VAL A 116 8.76 17.81 -0.65
N GLU A 117 9.31 18.70 -1.47
CA GLU A 117 9.35 20.13 -1.19
C GLU A 117 7.92 20.71 -1.21
N PHE A 118 7.21 20.61 -0.09
CA PHE A 118 6.35 21.72 0.31
C PHE A 118 7.29 22.86 0.66
N PHE A 119 7.18 24.00 -0.03
CA PHE A 119 8.04 25.15 0.22
C PHE A 119 7.94 25.59 1.69
N GLU A 120 8.89 25.12 2.51
CA GLU A 120 9.53 25.87 3.59
C GLU A 120 10.86 25.18 3.99
N HIS A 121 11.94 25.77 3.46
CA HIS A 121 13.34 25.77 3.89
C HIS A 121 14.40 24.82 3.29
N GLU A 122 15.51 25.46 2.89
CA GLU A 122 16.70 24.99 2.18
C GLU A 122 17.70 24.20 3.06
N GLY A 123 18.32 23.17 2.48
CA GLY A 123 19.75 22.92 2.67
C GLY A 123 20.22 21.48 2.85
N LEU A 124 21.23 21.12 2.03
CA LEU A 124 22.33 20.16 2.26
C LEU A 124 22.00 18.65 2.02
N LEU A 125 22.84 17.78 1.42
CA LEU A 125 24.20 17.82 0.87
C LEU A 125 24.50 16.55 0.02
N ALA A 126 25.68 16.54 -0.61
CA ALA A 126 26.19 15.73 -1.74
C ALA A 126 26.77 14.31 -1.47
N GLU A 127 27.10 13.67 -2.60
CA GLU A 127 27.49 12.29 -2.99
C GLU A 127 28.78 11.64 -2.43
N GLY A 128 28.84 10.29 -2.50
CA GLY A 128 29.99 9.56 -3.08
C GLY A 128 30.49 8.25 -2.41
N CYS A 129 30.71 7.21 -3.24
CA CYS A 129 31.90 6.31 -3.32
C CYS A 129 31.63 4.79 -3.52
N THR A 130 32.61 4.12 -4.13
CA THR A 130 32.61 2.89 -4.95
C THR A 130 33.31 1.68 -4.30
N ASP A 131 33.06 0.51 -4.92
CA ASP A 131 33.93 -0.69 -5.06
C ASP A 131 33.60 -2.04 -4.34
N GLU A 132 33.33 -3.03 -5.22
CA GLU A 132 33.80 -4.42 -5.39
C GLU A 132 33.74 -5.58 -4.33
N VAL A 133 33.30 -6.74 -4.88
CA VAL A 133 33.55 -8.19 -4.57
C VAL A 133 32.58 -9.04 -3.70
N CYS A 134 31.72 -9.78 -4.42
CA CYS A 134 31.46 -11.25 -4.48
C CYS A 134 31.74 -12.26 -3.31
N VAL A 135 30.76 -13.15 -3.01
CA VAL A 135 30.74 -14.66 -3.07
C VAL A 135 29.84 -15.34 -1.98
N THR A 136 28.76 -16.05 -2.41
CA THR A 136 27.91 -17.13 -1.79
C THR A 136 27.22 -16.90 -0.43
N CYS A 137 25.96 -17.29 -0.16
CA CYS A 137 25.19 -18.50 -0.50
C CYS A 137 23.72 -18.18 -0.82
N GLY A 138 23.13 -18.89 -1.79
CA GLY A 138 21.82 -18.57 -2.36
C GLY A 138 20.65 -19.34 -1.75
N ASP A 139 19.62 -18.59 -1.35
CA ASP A 139 18.23 -19.04 -1.25
C ASP A 139 17.56 -18.93 -2.63
N VAL A 140 18.08 -19.70 -3.59
CA VAL A 140 17.53 -19.74 -4.96
C VAL A 140 16.45 -20.82 -5.01
N ALA A 141 15.23 -20.43 -5.36
CA ALA A 141 14.21 -21.41 -5.77
C ALA A 141 14.63 -22.00 -7.12
N LEU A 142 14.84 -23.31 -7.16
CA LEU A 142 15.32 -24.01 -8.33
C LEU A 142 14.14 -24.51 -9.17
N PRO A 143 14.18 -24.35 -10.51
CA PRO A 143 13.24 -25.02 -11.38
C PRO A 143 13.38 -26.53 -11.23
N ALA A 144 12.27 -27.20 -10.95
CA ALA A 144 12.21 -28.63 -10.75
C ALA A 144 11.04 -29.23 -11.54
N ALA A 145 11.30 -30.25 -12.36
CA ALA A 145 10.26 -30.93 -13.11
C ALA A 145 9.61 -32.02 -12.26
N VAL A 146 8.28 -32.01 -12.15
CA VAL A 146 7.54 -33.04 -11.39
C VAL A 146 7.69 -34.39 -12.07
N VAL A 147 8.22 -35.38 -11.36
CA VAL A 147 8.41 -36.75 -11.86
C VAL A 147 7.25 -37.63 -11.43
N THR A 148 6.92 -37.63 -10.13
CA THR A 148 5.75 -38.33 -9.59
C THR A 148 5.14 -37.54 -8.43
N VAL A 149 3.83 -37.70 -8.21
CA VAL A 149 3.09 -37.02 -7.15
C VAL A 149 2.45 -38.06 -6.24
N ARG A 150 2.57 -37.88 -4.92
CA ARG A 150 2.02 -38.75 -3.88
C ARG A 150 1.41 -37.89 -2.76
N GLY A 151 0.11 -37.63 -2.85
CA GLY A 151 -0.58 -36.79 -1.86
C GLY A 151 -0.09 -35.35 -1.90
N SER A 152 0.42 -34.85 -0.77
CA SER A 152 1.00 -33.51 -0.63
C SER A 152 2.50 -33.44 -0.94
N ALA A 153 3.14 -34.55 -1.34
CA ALA A 153 4.55 -34.59 -1.72
C ALA A 153 4.73 -34.99 -3.20
N ALA A 154 5.80 -34.49 -3.81
CA ALA A 154 6.18 -34.85 -5.18
C ALA A 154 7.69 -35.15 -5.26
N THR A 155 8.07 -36.17 -6.03
CA THR A 155 9.45 -36.32 -6.49
C THR A 155 9.66 -35.35 -7.65
N VAL A 156 10.60 -34.43 -7.49
CA VAL A 156 10.94 -33.43 -8.49
C VAL A 156 12.37 -33.61 -8.96
N ARG A 157 12.63 -33.36 -10.24
CA ARG A 157 13.96 -33.44 -10.85
C ARG A 157 14.50 -32.04 -11.06
N THR A 158 15.57 -31.70 -10.36
CA THR A 158 16.34 -30.48 -10.55
C THR A 158 17.57 -30.75 -11.42
N ALA A 159 18.36 -29.71 -11.70
CA ALA A 159 19.66 -29.85 -12.36
C ALA A 159 20.68 -30.65 -11.53
N GLN A 160 20.42 -30.87 -10.23
CA GLN A 160 21.33 -31.51 -9.28
C GLN A 160 20.93 -32.95 -8.95
N GLY A 161 19.72 -33.37 -9.33
CA GLY A 161 19.22 -34.72 -9.08
C GLY A 161 17.72 -34.76 -8.86
N GLU A 162 17.21 -35.92 -8.44
CA GLU A 162 15.83 -36.03 -7.98
C GLU A 162 15.77 -35.84 -6.46
N GLU A 163 14.82 -35.03 -6.00
CA GLU A 163 14.57 -34.74 -4.60
C GLU A 163 13.05 -34.72 -4.31
N GLU A 164 12.68 -34.71 -3.03
CA GLU A 164 11.28 -34.63 -2.61
C GLU A 164 10.89 -33.18 -2.28
N ALA A 165 9.70 -32.77 -2.73
CA ALA A 165 9.16 -31.44 -2.48
C ALA A 165 7.71 -31.51 -1.97
N ASP A 166 7.39 -30.71 -0.95
CA ASP A 166 6.01 -30.46 -0.52
C ASP A 166 5.31 -29.57 -1.54
N VAL A 167 4.17 -30.01 -2.07
CA VAL A 167 3.41 -29.33 -3.12
C VAL A 167 2.09 -28.76 -2.62
N THR A 168 1.85 -28.74 -1.31
CA THR A 168 0.60 -28.26 -0.69
C THR A 168 0.19 -26.87 -1.16
N LEU A 169 1.17 -25.96 -1.31
CA LEU A 169 0.94 -24.56 -1.69
C LEU A 169 0.53 -24.39 -3.15
N VAL A 170 0.84 -25.36 -4.01
CA VAL A 170 0.65 -25.28 -5.45
C VAL A 170 -0.26 -26.38 -6.00
N ALA A 171 -0.77 -27.27 -5.14
CA ALA A 171 -1.65 -28.37 -5.52
C ALA A 171 -2.95 -27.86 -6.21
N PRO A 172 -3.53 -28.63 -7.14
CA PRO A 172 -3.12 -29.97 -7.60
C PRO A 172 -2.04 -29.94 -8.69
N VAL A 173 -0.94 -30.70 -8.56
CA VAL A 173 0.16 -30.75 -9.55
C VAL A 173 0.22 -32.09 -10.30
N GLU A 174 0.72 -32.08 -11.54
CA GLU A 174 0.81 -33.27 -12.40
C GLU A 174 2.25 -33.58 -12.85
N PRO A 175 2.60 -34.87 -13.10
CA PRO A 175 3.88 -35.23 -13.71
C PRO A 175 4.13 -34.49 -15.02
N GLY A 176 5.31 -33.87 -15.15
CA GLY A 176 5.69 -33.07 -16.31
C GLY A 176 5.52 -31.56 -16.13
N GLU A 177 4.84 -31.09 -15.08
CA GLU A 177 4.82 -29.66 -14.73
C GLU A 177 6.19 -29.20 -14.20
N LEU A 178 6.52 -27.93 -14.41
CA LEU A 178 7.70 -27.30 -13.81
C LEU A 178 7.28 -26.48 -12.59
N LEU A 179 7.99 -26.66 -11.48
CA LEU A 179 7.78 -25.95 -10.21
C LEU A 179 9.03 -25.17 -9.84
N LEU A 180 8.86 -24.09 -9.07
CA LEU A 180 9.97 -23.47 -8.34
C LEU A 180 10.02 -24.06 -6.94
N VAL A 181 11.10 -24.78 -6.62
CA VAL A 181 11.27 -25.49 -5.36
C VAL A 181 12.39 -24.85 -4.56
N HIS A 182 12.11 -24.54 -3.29
CA HIS A 182 13.08 -24.00 -2.36
C HIS A 182 12.94 -24.70 -1.00
N GLY A 183 14.05 -25.18 -0.45
CA GLY A 183 14.06 -25.84 0.87
C GLY A 183 13.14 -27.06 0.96
N GLY A 184 12.93 -27.79 -0.14
CA GLY A 184 12.01 -28.94 -0.19
C GLY A 184 10.53 -28.56 -0.24
N VAL A 185 10.18 -27.31 -0.58
CA VAL A 185 8.79 -26.88 -0.76
C VAL A 185 8.61 -26.24 -2.14
N ALA A 186 7.58 -26.63 -2.87
CA ALA A 186 7.18 -26.00 -4.12
C ALA A 186 6.40 -24.71 -3.84
N LEU A 187 6.94 -23.58 -4.31
CA LEU A 187 6.42 -22.24 -4.06
C LEU A 187 5.47 -21.77 -5.16
N GLU A 188 5.74 -22.14 -6.41
CA GLU A 188 4.98 -21.69 -7.58
C GLU A 188 5.07 -22.68 -8.74
N ARG A 189 4.06 -22.70 -9.62
CA ARG A 189 4.13 -23.37 -10.93
C ARG A 189 4.77 -22.46 -11.96
N VAL A 190 5.81 -22.95 -12.61
CA VAL A 190 6.41 -22.28 -13.76
C VAL A 190 5.51 -22.52 -14.96
N LYS A 191 4.80 -21.48 -15.40
CA LYS A 191 4.15 -21.52 -16.71
C LYS A 191 5.24 -21.50 -17.79
N PRO A 192 5.10 -22.29 -18.88
CA PRO A 192 5.92 -22.07 -20.06
C PRO A 192 5.85 -20.59 -20.43
N ILE A 193 6.98 -19.95 -20.71
CA ILE A 193 6.98 -18.60 -21.27
C ILE A 193 6.36 -18.73 -22.66
N ASP A 194 5.06 -18.50 -22.74
CA ASP A 194 4.32 -18.47 -23.99
C ASP A 194 4.66 -17.17 -24.74
N GLN A 195 4.26 -17.15 -26.02
CA GLN A 195 4.42 -15.99 -26.88
C GLN A 195 3.73 -14.74 -26.30
N PHE A 196 2.68 -14.94 -25.49
CA PHE A 196 1.93 -13.92 -24.76
C PHE A 196 2.79 -13.24 -23.69
N SER A 197 3.58 -14.01 -22.94
CA SER A 197 4.49 -13.52 -21.91
C SER A 197 5.64 -12.68 -22.49
N ARG A 198 6.08 -12.96 -23.72
CA ARG A 198 7.06 -12.13 -24.45
C ARG A 198 6.48 -10.79 -24.92
N GLU A 199 5.18 -10.76 -25.19
CA GLU A 199 4.47 -9.55 -25.64
C GLU A 199 4.24 -8.55 -24.50
N PHE A 200 3.97 -9.06 -23.28
CA PHE A 200 3.70 -8.21 -22.11
C PHE A 200 4.92 -8.00 -21.19
N TYR A 201 5.91 -8.91 -21.23
CA TYR A 201 7.12 -8.85 -20.40
C TYR A 201 8.40 -9.13 -21.21
N PRO A 202 8.73 -8.29 -22.21
CA PRO A 202 9.87 -8.50 -23.13
C PRO A 202 11.24 -8.58 -22.41
N PHE A 203 11.34 -7.99 -21.22
CA PHE A 203 12.54 -7.97 -20.38
C PHE A 203 12.89 -9.31 -19.70
N LEU A 204 12.03 -10.33 -19.80
CA LEU A 204 12.33 -11.70 -19.34
C LEU A 204 13.02 -12.56 -20.42
N SER A 205 13.24 -12.00 -21.62
CA SER A 205 14.07 -12.64 -22.65
C SER A 205 15.57 -12.42 -22.36
N ASN A 206 16.42 -13.38 -22.75
CA ASN A 206 17.89 -13.29 -22.65
C ASN A 206 18.51 -12.28 -23.65
N GLU A 207 17.92 -11.10 -23.76
CA GLU A 207 18.48 -9.98 -24.52
C GLU A 207 19.37 -9.13 -23.61
N THR A 208 20.47 -8.60 -24.16
CA THR A 208 21.32 -7.63 -23.48
C THR A 208 20.50 -6.39 -23.16
N VAL A 209 20.20 -6.17 -21.88
CA VAL A 209 19.39 -5.06 -21.40
C VAL A 209 20.20 -3.76 -21.46
N ASP A 210 19.76 -2.80 -22.26
CA ASP A 210 20.28 -1.43 -22.25
C ASP A 210 19.79 -0.69 -20.99
N VAL A 211 20.62 -0.68 -19.95
CA VAL A 211 20.28 -0.10 -18.65
C VAL A 211 19.85 1.37 -18.75
N PRO A 212 20.57 2.25 -19.48
CA PRO A 212 20.10 3.60 -19.79
C PRO A 212 18.67 3.67 -20.33
N SER A 213 18.31 2.84 -21.32
CA SER A 213 16.94 2.80 -21.86
C SER A 213 15.93 2.36 -20.80
N VAL A 214 16.22 1.31 -20.03
CA VAL A 214 15.32 0.85 -18.95
C VAL A 214 15.12 1.92 -17.89
N LEU A 215 16.17 2.63 -17.49
CA LEU A 215 16.06 3.75 -16.54
C LEU A 215 15.22 4.89 -17.10
N ALA A 216 15.35 5.20 -18.39
CA ALA A 216 14.50 6.19 -19.06
C ALA A 216 13.03 5.75 -19.08
N ASP A 217 12.75 4.48 -19.37
CA ASP A 217 11.40 3.90 -19.37
C ASP A 217 10.78 3.90 -17.97
N VAL A 218 11.56 3.58 -16.93
CA VAL A 218 11.10 3.63 -15.53
C VAL A 218 10.83 5.07 -15.12
N ALA A 219 11.70 6.02 -15.47
CA ALA A 219 11.47 7.45 -15.20
C ALA A 219 10.21 7.95 -15.92
N GLN A 220 9.99 7.53 -17.17
CA GLN A 220 8.77 7.84 -17.89
C GLN A 220 7.54 7.20 -17.22
N SER A 221 7.66 5.95 -16.74
CA SER A 221 6.62 5.29 -15.96
C SER A 221 6.25 6.08 -14.71
N VAL A 222 7.24 6.58 -13.95
CA VAL A 222 6.99 7.44 -12.77
C VAL A 222 6.15 8.67 -13.15
N ARG A 223 6.49 9.35 -14.25
CA ARG A 223 5.72 10.52 -14.72
C ARG A 223 4.32 10.16 -15.19
N MET A 224 4.15 9.05 -15.90
CA MET A 224 2.83 8.57 -16.33
C MET A 224 1.94 8.23 -15.14
N LYS A 225 2.49 7.54 -14.14
CA LYS A 225 1.79 7.21 -12.89
C LYS A 225 1.35 8.46 -12.14
N TRP A 226 2.19 9.49 -12.09
CA TRP A 226 1.81 10.80 -11.58
C TRP A 226 0.65 11.41 -12.38
N ALA A 227 0.77 11.45 -13.71
CA ALA A 227 -0.27 12.03 -14.56
C ALA A 227 -1.63 11.33 -14.36
N ASP A 228 -1.64 10.00 -14.20
CA ASP A 228 -2.85 9.22 -13.90
C ASP A 228 -3.50 9.67 -12.58
N VAL A 229 -2.76 9.68 -11.47
CA VAL A 229 -3.32 10.05 -10.17
C VAL A 229 -3.69 11.53 -10.11
N ALA A 230 -2.92 12.41 -10.76
CA ALA A 230 -3.27 13.82 -10.90
C ALA A 230 -4.57 14.00 -11.70
N GLY A 231 -4.82 13.17 -12.71
CA GLY A 231 -6.10 13.10 -13.43
C GLY A 231 -7.26 12.75 -12.51
N LEU A 232 -7.11 11.71 -11.68
CA LEU A 232 -8.13 11.31 -10.71
C LEU A 232 -8.40 12.40 -9.66
N ARG A 233 -7.35 13.03 -9.13
CA ARG A 233 -7.47 14.14 -8.17
C ARG A 233 -8.22 15.34 -8.76
N ARG A 234 -7.97 15.68 -10.02
CA ARG A 234 -8.71 16.75 -10.72
C ARG A 234 -10.17 16.38 -10.99
N GLY A 235 -10.47 15.09 -11.18
CA GLY A 235 -11.81 14.57 -11.40
C GLY A 235 -12.62 14.29 -10.13
N GLN A 236 -12.02 14.48 -8.94
CA GLN A 236 -12.68 14.18 -7.68
C GLN A 236 -13.84 15.16 -7.40
N ASP A 237 -14.97 14.64 -6.94
CA ASP A 237 -16.11 15.44 -6.49
C ASP A 237 -15.79 16.16 -5.16
N LEU A 238 -15.27 17.38 -5.27
CA LEU A 238 -14.87 18.19 -4.11
C LEU A 238 -16.08 18.72 -3.31
N GLU A 239 -17.26 18.81 -3.91
CA GLU A 239 -18.49 19.18 -3.20
C GLU A 239 -18.91 18.06 -2.25
N ALA A 240 -18.84 16.80 -2.70
CA ALA A 240 -19.08 15.64 -1.84
C ALA A 240 -18.05 15.55 -0.71
N VAL A 241 -16.76 15.79 -0.99
CA VAL A 241 -15.71 15.81 0.05
C VAL A 241 -16.00 16.93 1.07
N ALA A 242 -16.40 18.12 0.62
CA ALA A 242 -16.74 19.23 1.51
C ALA A 242 -18.00 18.96 2.37
N ALA A 243 -19.00 18.26 1.82
CA ALA A 243 -20.19 17.85 2.57
C ALA A 243 -19.86 16.81 3.67
N ALA A 244 -18.97 15.85 3.35
CA ALA A 244 -18.45 14.89 4.31
C ALA A 244 -17.65 15.59 5.41
N LEU A 245 -16.78 16.54 5.04
CA LEU A 245 -16.03 17.38 5.98
C LEU A 245 -16.94 18.14 6.94
N GLU A 246 -18.04 18.72 6.47
CA GLU A 246 -18.95 19.49 7.33
C GLU A 246 -19.68 18.58 8.34
N THR A 247 -20.04 17.37 7.92
CA THR A 247 -20.59 16.36 8.85
C THR A 247 -19.54 15.94 9.87
N LEU A 248 -18.32 15.67 9.43
CA LEU A 248 -17.20 15.32 10.29
C LEU A 248 -16.94 16.42 11.33
N ARG A 249 -16.85 17.68 10.88
CA ARG A 249 -16.66 18.86 11.73
C ARG A 249 -17.77 18.99 12.77
N THR A 250 -19.03 18.87 12.35
CA THR A 250 -20.20 18.94 13.26
C THR A 250 -20.10 17.90 14.38
N ARG A 251 -19.69 16.66 14.06
CA ARG A 251 -19.55 15.58 15.05
C ARG A 251 -18.37 15.80 15.98
N VAL A 252 -17.22 16.19 15.42
CA VAL A 252 -15.99 16.47 16.17
C VAL A 252 -16.16 17.67 17.11
N ASP A 253 -16.80 18.75 16.67
CA ASP A 253 -17.09 19.93 17.50
C ASP A 253 -18.04 19.60 18.67
N ALA A 254 -18.88 18.57 18.50
CA ALA A 254 -19.72 18.02 19.57
C ALA A 254 -18.99 17.03 20.49
N GLY A 255 -17.69 16.80 20.28
CA GLY A 255 -16.85 15.89 21.07
C GLY A 255 -16.87 14.43 20.60
N GLY A 256 -17.39 14.16 19.40
CA GLY A 256 -17.41 12.82 18.79
C GLY A 256 -16.02 12.36 18.34
N ALA A 257 -15.80 11.05 18.41
CA ALA A 257 -14.61 10.39 17.88
C ALA A 257 -14.81 9.98 16.40
N VAL A 258 -13.71 9.65 15.73
CA VAL A 258 -13.69 9.12 14.35
C VAL A 258 -13.07 7.73 14.38
N LEU A 259 -13.85 6.72 14.04
CA LEU A 259 -13.43 5.33 13.91
C LEU A 259 -13.11 5.06 12.43
N ALA A 260 -11.83 4.94 12.10
CA ALA A 260 -11.33 4.70 10.75
C ALA A 260 -10.97 3.22 10.55
N PHE A 261 -11.31 2.65 9.40
CA PHE A 261 -11.03 1.23 9.10
C PHE A 261 -10.99 0.92 7.61
N GLY A 262 -10.19 -0.08 7.23
CA GLY A 262 -10.05 -0.56 5.87
C GLY A 262 -9.22 -1.84 5.80
N ASN A 263 -8.98 -2.38 4.60
CA ASN A 263 -8.18 -3.60 4.42
C ASN A 263 -6.91 -3.33 3.60
N GLY A 264 -5.80 -4.00 3.90
CA GLY A 264 -4.56 -3.86 3.14
C GLY A 264 -4.04 -2.42 3.16
N GLY A 265 -3.69 -1.84 2.00
CA GLY A 265 -3.32 -0.42 1.94
C GLY A 265 -4.43 0.54 2.38
N SER A 266 -5.71 0.16 2.29
CA SER A 266 -6.79 0.96 2.89
C SER A 266 -6.78 0.93 4.42
N ALA A 267 -6.19 -0.10 5.04
CA ALA A 267 -5.97 -0.12 6.49
C ALA A 267 -4.88 0.88 6.89
N THR A 268 -3.84 1.04 6.06
CA THR A 268 -2.81 2.05 6.31
C THR A 268 -3.34 3.46 6.06
N ASP A 269 -4.19 3.69 5.05
CA ASP A 269 -4.85 5.00 4.90
C ASP A 269 -5.77 5.34 6.10
N ALA A 270 -6.41 4.33 6.71
CA ALA A 270 -7.21 4.50 7.93
C ALA A 270 -6.33 4.80 9.16
N ALA A 271 -5.19 4.12 9.29
CA ALA A 271 -4.22 4.36 10.35
C ALA A 271 -3.59 5.75 10.26
N ASP A 272 -3.27 6.20 9.03
CA ASP A 272 -2.76 7.53 8.73
C ASP A 272 -3.78 8.61 9.15
N LEU A 273 -5.02 8.49 8.67
CA LEU A 273 -6.13 9.37 9.07
C LEU A 273 -6.30 9.43 10.59
N ALA A 274 -6.29 8.29 11.28
CA ALA A 274 -6.45 8.26 12.74
C ALA A 274 -5.29 8.96 13.46
N ALA A 275 -4.05 8.77 13.00
CA ALA A 275 -2.87 9.43 13.55
C ALA A 275 -2.90 10.95 13.33
N ASP A 276 -3.28 11.39 12.14
CA ASP A 276 -3.40 12.79 11.77
C ASP A 276 -4.50 13.50 12.58
N LEU A 277 -5.66 12.85 12.78
CA LEU A 277 -6.71 13.37 13.66
C LEU A 277 -6.20 13.58 15.09
N LEU A 278 -5.46 12.60 15.63
CA LEU A 278 -4.87 12.72 16.97
C LEU A 278 -3.87 13.87 17.06
N ALA A 279 -3.06 14.09 16.01
CA ALA A 279 -2.09 15.19 15.96
C ALA A 279 -2.75 16.58 16.08
N ILE A 280 -4.00 16.70 15.63
CA ILE A 280 -4.79 17.95 15.68
C ILE A 280 -5.76 18.01 16.87
N GLY A 281 -5.65 17.05 17.80
CA GLY A 281 -6.47 16.98 19.01
C GLY A 281 -7.88 16.42 18.81
N VAL A 282 -8.14 15.74 17.69
CA VAL A 282 -9.40 15.05 17.41
C VAL A 282 -9.25 13.56 17.76
N PRO A 283 -10.19 12.94 18.50
CA PRO A 283 -10.10 11.51 18.82
C PRO A 283 -10.25 10.61 17.58
N GLY A 284 -9.13 10.24 16.95
CA GLY A 284 -9.06 9.26 15.86
C GLY A 284 -8.72 7.86 16.38
N ILE A 285 -9.45 6.84 15.92
CA ILE A 285 -9.28 5.43 16.31
C ILE A 285 -9.16 4.58 15.04
N ASP A 286 -8.00 3.94 14.84
CA ASP A 286 -7.80 2.94 13.79
C ASP A 286 -8.24 1.56 14.27
N LEU A 287 -9.28 0.99 13.65
CA LEU A 287 -9.77 -0.36 14.01
C LEU A 287 -8.94 -1.49 13.37
N SER A 288 -7.94 -1.16 12.56
CA SER A 288 -7.03 -2.10 11.92
C SER A 288 -5.73 -2.27 12.71
N GLY A 289 -5.45 -1.35 13.64
CA GLY A 289 -4.14 -1.15 14.27
C GLY A 289 -3.83 -2.06 15.46
N GLU A 290 -4.78 -2.88 15.93
CA GLU A 290 -4.56 -3.86 17.00
C GLU A 290 -4.63 -5.30 16.45
N PRO A 291 -3.48 -5.89 16.07
CA PRO A 291 -3.44 -7.22 15.46
C PRO A 291 -4.09 -8.29 16.34
N ALA A 292 -3.95 -8.21 17.68
CA ALA A 292 -4.52 -9.22 18.57
C ALA A 292 -6.06 -9.24 18.47
N ILE A 293 -6.71 -8.08 18.40
CA ILE A 293 -8.16 -7.97 18.22
C ILE A 293 -8.57 -8.49 16.83
N VAL A 294 -7.87 -8.02 15.78
CA VAL A 294 -8.18 -8.41 14.39
C VAL A 294 -8.06 -9.92 14.22
N THR A 295 -6.99 -10.54 14.71
CA THR A 295 -6.77 -11.99 14.58
C THR A 295 -7.72 -12.79 15.46
N ALA A 296 -8.04 -12.32 16.68
CA ALA A 296 -8.99 -13.03 17.55
C ALA A 296 -10.40 -13.04 16.95
N VAL A 297 -10.90 -11.87 16.53
CA VAL A 297 -12.25 -11.79 15.91
C VAL A 297 -12.27 -12.53 14.57
N GLY A 298 -11.23 -12.38 13.76
CA GLY A 298 -11.09 -13.06 12.47
C GLY A 298 -11.11 -14.58 12.60
N ASN A 299 -10.44 -15.13 13.62
CA ASN A 299 -10.40 -16.56 13.91
C ASN A 299 -11.69 -17.09 14.54
N ASP A 300 -12.24 -16.37 15.52
CA ASP A 300 -13.32 -16.90 16.38
C ASP A 300 -14.71 -16.70 15.79
N ILE A 301 -14.90 -15.66 14.97
CA ILE A 301 -16.22 -15.25 14.45
C ILE A 301 -16.20 -15.19 12.93
N GLY A 302 -15.08 -14.73 12.36
CA GLY A 302 -14.89 -14.58 10.93
C GLY A 302 -14.40 -13.20 10.57
N PHE A 303 -13.58 -13.12 9.51
CA PHE A 303 -12.94 -11.87 9.08
C PHE A 303 -13.94 -10.77 8.69
N GLU A 304 -15.16 -11.17 8.31
CA GLU A 304 -16.28 -10.27 8.02
C GLU A 304 -16.74 -9.42 9.23
N GLU A 305 -16.40 -9.81 10.46
CA GLU A 305 -16.88 -9.14 11.68
C GLU A 305 -15.81 -8.30 12.38
N VAL A 306 -14.56 -8.27 11.86
CA VAL A 306 -13.40 -7.67 12.55
C VAL A 306 -13.60 -6.19 12.90
N PHE A 307 -14.24 -5.42 12.03
CA PHE A 307 -14.52 -4.01 12.28
C PHE A 307 -15.86 -3.81 13.01
N ALA A 308 -16.91 -4.55 12.63
CA ALA A 308 -18.23 -4.41 13.25
C ALA A 308 -18.19 -4.70 14.75
N ARG A 309 -17.39 -5.68 15.20
CA ARG A 309 -17.19 -5.98 16.63
C ARG A 309 -16.54 -4.83 17.39
N GLN A 310 -15.59 -4.16 16.77
CA GLN A 310 -14.93 -3.00 17.37
C GLN A 310 -15.84 -1.77 17.38
N VAL A 311 -16.65 -1.55 16.34
CA VAL A 311 -17.69 -0.51 16.32
C VAL A 311 -18.70 -0.71 17.45
N ILE A 312 -19.14 -1.95 17.71
CA ILE A 312 -20.03 -2.28 18.84
C ILE A 312 -19.40 -1.88 20.17
N ALA A 313 -18.11 -2.17 20.35
CA ALA A 313 -17.41 -1.98 21.62
C ALA A 313 -16.99 -0.51 21.88
N LEU A 314 -16.56 0.19 20.83
CA LEU A 314 -15.91 1.50 20.94
C LEU A 314 -16.82 2.66 20.51
N GLY A 315 -17.71 2.43 19.55
CA GLY A 315 -18.54 3.48 18.94
C GLY A 315 -19.64 3.98 19.86
N ARG A 316 -19.83 5.29 19.90
CA ARG A 316 -20.87 5.99 20.66
C ARG A 316 -21.78 6.79 19.72
N PRO A 317 -23.06 7.00 20.08
CA PRO A 317 -23.92 7.92 19.35
C PRO A 317 -23.27 9.30 19.25
N GLY A 318 -23.16 9.84 18.04
CA GLY A 318 -22.44 11.09 17.78
C GLY A 318 -21.01 10.94 17.25
N ASP A 319 -20.43 9.74 17.27
CA ASP A 319 -19.15 9.48 16.60
C ASP A 319 -19.34 9.36 15.07
N VAL A 320 -18.22 9.26 14.34
CA VAL A 320 -18.17 9.01 12.90
C VAL A 320 -17.48 7.68 12.64
N ALA A 321 -18.05 6.87 11.75
CA ALA A 321 -17.39 5.70 11.19
C ALA A 321 -16.94 6.02 9.76
N LEU A 322 -15.64 5.93 9.49
CA LEU A 322 -15.03 6.15 8.18
C LEU A 322 -14.43 4.85 7.64
N GLY A 323 -15.12 4.24 6.67
CA GLY A 323 -14.73 2.98 6.06
C GLY A 323 -14.07 3.16 4.70
N ILE A 324 -12.93 2.52 4.46
CA ILE A 324 -12.18 2.62 3.20
C ILE A 324 -12.18 1.25 2.50
N SER A 325 -12.73 1.19 1.29
CA SER A 325 -12.75 -0.02 0.46
C SER A 325 -12.56 0.34 -1.01
N THR A 326 -11.37 0.09 -1.56
CA THR A 326 -11.07 0.36 -2.98
C THR A 326 -12.06 -0.30 -3.94
N SER A 327 -12.63 -1.46 -3.60
CA SER A 327 -13.65 -2.15 -4.41
C SER A 327 -15.09 -1.70 -4.15
N GLY A 328 -15.34 -1.08 -2.99
CA GLY A 328 -16.68 -0.84 -2.45
C GLY A 328 -17.48 -2.11 -2.13
N ARG A 329 -16.84 -3.27 -2.05
CA ARG A 329 -17.47 -4.58 -1.80
C ARG A 329 -16.87 -5.34 -0.62
N SER A 330 -15.98 -4.72 0.16
CA SER A 330 -15.40 -5.36 1.33
C SER A 330 -16.50 -5.59 2.38
N GLY A 331 -16.90 -6.85 2.59
CA GLY A 331 -18.03 -7.17 3.44
C GLY A 331 -17.82 -6.76 4.91
N ASN A 332 -16.59 -6.84 5.42
CA ASN A 332 -16.25 -6.35 6.76
C ASN A 332 -16.41 -4.83 6.92
N VAL A 333 -16.10 -4.05 5.88
CA VAL A 333 -16.31 -2.59 5.84
C VAL A 333 -17.81 -2.28 5.78
N LEU A 334 -18.55 -2.95 4.89
CA LEU A 334 -20.01 -2.81 4.77
C LEU A 334 -20.71 -3.09 6.10
N ARG A 335 -20.39 -4.22 6.75
CA ARG A 335 -20.98 -4.62 8.03
C ARG A 335 -20.70 -3.60 9.13
N ALA A 336 -19.48 -3.07 9.20
CA ALA A 336 -19.11 -2.06 10.18
C ALA A 336 -19.84 -0.72 9.97
N LEU A 337 -19.98 -0.26 8.73
CA LEU A 337 -20.75 0.95 8.40
C LEU A 337 -22.23 0.80 8.78
N ARG A 338 -22.85 -0.33 8.42
CA ARG A 338 -24.24 -0.64 8.81
C ARG A 338 -24.41 -0.73 10.32
N GLN A 339 -23.44 -1.30 11.02
CA GLN A 339 -23.45 -1.37 12.48
C GLN A 339 -23.30 0.02 13.12
N ALA A 340 -22.40 0.86 12.60
CA ALA A 340 -22.20 2.23 13.03
C ALA A 340 -23.49 3.05 12.89
N ARG A 341 -24.16 2.94 11.74
CA ARG A 341 -25.44 3.59 11.48
C ARG A 341 -26.50 3.22 12.52
N ARG A 342 -26.62 1.93 12.85
CA ARG A 342 -27.56 1.45 13.89
C ARG A 342 -27.25 1.98 15.29
N GLN A 343 -25.99 2.30 15.57
CA GLN A 343 -25.55 2.89 16.85
C GLN A 343 -25.61 4.43 16.87
N GLY A 344 -26.07 5.07 15.79
CA GLY A 344 -26.20 6.53 15.73
C GLY A 344 -24.90 7.26 15.40
N LEU A 345 -23.93 6.57 14.79
CA LEU A 345 -22.75 7.20 14.19
C LEU A 345 -23.11 7.74 12.80
N ALA A 346 -22.46 8.83 12.40
CA ALA A 346 -22.46 9.23 10.99
C ALA A 346 -21.52 8.30 10.20
N THR A 347 -21.85 8.01 8.94
CA THR A 347 -21.09 7.04 8.13
C THR A 347 -20.50 7.70 6.88
N ILE A 348 -19.18 7.64 6.76
CA ILE A 348 -18.43 8.12 5.59
C ILE A 348 -17.75 6.90 4.97
N ALA A 349 -17.82 6.77 3.65
CA ALA A 349 -17.18 5.68 2.94
C ALA A 349 -16.36 6.18 1.75
N LEU A 350 -15.15 5.65 1.60
CA LEU A 350 -14.28 5.88 0.44
C LEU A 350 -14.27 4.63 -0.42
N ALA A 351 -14.55 4.78 -1.72
CA ALA A 351 -14.58 3.67 -2.65
C ALA A 351 -13.91 3.99 -4.00
N GLY A 352 -13.44 2.96 -4.70
CA GLY A 352 -12.97 3.05 -6.08
C GLY A 352 -14.00 2.48 -7.06
N TYR A 353 -13.60 2.30 -8.32
CA TYR A 353 -14.48 1.87 -9.41
C TYR A 353 -15.72 2.77 -9.47
N GLY A 354 -16.92 2.19 -9.55
CA GLY A 354 -18.18 2.92 -9.43
C GLY A 354 -18.76 2.99 -8.01
N GLY A 355 -18.00 2.62 -6.97
CA GLY A 355 -18.47 2.59 -5.58
C GLY A 355 -19.03 1.26 -5.08
N GLY A 356 -19.10 0.23 -5.93
CA GLY A 356 -19.47 -1.14 -5.53
C GLY A 356 -20.84 -1.24 -4.85
N GLU A 357 -20.92 -2.06 -3.81
CA GLU A 357 -22.13 -2.24 -2.99
C GLU A 357 -22.41 -1.04 -2.07
N LEU A 358 -21.39 -0.24 -1.74
CA LEU A 358 -21.58 1.01 -1.00
C LEU A 358 -22.42 2.02 -1.78
N ARG A 359 -22.39 1.95 -3.13
CA ARG A 359 -23.24 2.80 -3.96
C ARG A 359 -24.69 2.35 -3.85
N GLY A 360 -25.48 3.14 -3.12
CA GLY A 360 -26.90 2.88 -2.86
C GLY A 360 -27.18 2.18 -1.53
N ASP A 361 -26.15 1.96 -0.70
CA ASP A 361 -26.36 1.49 0.67
C ASP A 361 -26.97 2.64 1.51
N PRO A 362 -28.19 2.50 2.06
CA PRO A 362 -28.84 3.57 2.83
C PRO A 362 -28.18 3.83 4.19
N ASP A 363 -27.26 2.96 4.62
CA ASP A 363 -26.51 3.11 5.85
C ASP A 363 -25.20 3.89 5.65
N VAL A 364 -24.94 4.43 4.45
CA VAL A 364 -23.79 5.30 4.12
C VAL A 364 -24.28 6.73 3.88
N ASP A 365 -23.97 7.66 4.80
CA ASP A 365 -24.35 9.07 4.67
C ASP A 365 -23.57 9.78 3.56
N HIS A 366 -22.26 9.53 3.48
CA HIS A 366 -21.37 10.14 2.50
C HIS A 366 -20.54 9.07 1.79
N LEU A 367 -20.69 8.97 0.46
CA LEU A 367 -19.88 8.08 -0.38
C LEU A 367 -18.97 8.91 -1.28
N LEU A 368 -17.67 8.80 -1.06
CA LEU A 368 -16.63 9.48 -1.84
C LEU A 368 -16.00 8.46 -2.79
N VAL A 369 -16.33 8.59 -4.09
CA VAL A 369 -15.86 7.64 -5.12
C VAL A 369 -14.69 8.25 -5.89
N THR A 370 -13.61 7.47 -6.03
CA THR A 370 -12.54 7.71 -6.99
C THR A 370 -12.77 6.84 -8.22
N ASP A 371 -13.11 7.45 -9.35
CA ASP A 371 -13.45 6.75 -10.60
C ASP A 371 -12.20 6.21 -11.30
N SER A 372 -11.77 5.03 -10.88
CA SER A 372 -10.67 4.28 -11.49
C SER A 372 -10.87 2.79 -11.29
N THR A 373 -10.34 1.98 -12.20
CA THR A 373 -10.35 0.51 -12.10
C THR A 373 -9.02 -0.06 -11.60
N TYR A 374 -8.04 0.80 -11.37
CA TYR A 374 -6.68 0.42 -11.01
C TYR A 374 -6.39 0.79 -9.54
N ILE A 375 -6.35 -0.24 -8.70
CA ILE A 375 -6.37 -0.12 -7.22
C ILE A 375 -5.26 0.80 -6.67
N PRO A 376 -3.99 0.73 -7.10
CA PRO A 376 -2.97 1.65 -6.59
C PRO A 376 -3.31 3.13 -6.78
N ARG A 377 -3.93 3.50 -7.92
CA ARG A 377 -4.34 4.90 -8.19
C ARG A 377 -5.58 5.29 -7.38
N ILE A 378 -6.46 4.32 -7.08
CA ILE A 378 -7.57 4.53 -6.14
C ILE A 378 -7.01 4.88 -4.76
N GLN A 379 -6.09 4.07 -4.22
CA GLN A 379 -5.49 4.29 -2.89
C GLN A 379 -4.79 5.67 -2.82
N GLU A 380 -3.94 5.99 -3.79
CA GLU A 380 -3.21 7.27 -3.81
C GLU A 380 -4.12 8.51 -3.90
N SER A 381 -5.31 8.37 -4.50
CA SER A 381 -6.33 9.43 -4.54
C SER A 381 -7.15 9.47 -3.24
N GLN A 382 -7.45 8.31 -2.65
CA GLN A 382 -8.16 8.19 -1.38
C GLN A 382 -7.35 8.76 -0.21
N ALA A 383 -6.03 8.57 -0.20
CA ALA A 383 -5.14 9.24 0.75
C ALA A 383 -5.29 10.77 0.70
N THR A 384 -5.38 11.36 -0.50
CA THR A 384 -5.62 12.81 -0.67
C THR A 384 -6.98 13.24 -0.11
N ILE A 385 -8.02 12.40 -0.23
CA ILE A 385 -9.33 12.67 0.41
C ILE A 385 -9.16 12.69 1.93
N CYS A 386 -8.49 11.70 2.52
CA CYS A 386 -8.22 11.65 3.95
C CYS A 386 -7.48 12.90 4.44
N HIS A 387 -6.39 13.29 3.78
CA HIS A 387 -5.64 14.50 4.12
C HIS A 387 -6.48 15.77 3.95
N ALA A 388 -7.32 15.86 2.91
CA ALA A 388 -8.22 17.00 2.73
C ALA A 388 -9.25 17.13 3.87
N LEU A 389 -9.77 16.00 4.40
CA LEU A 389 -10.68 15.99 5.54
C LEU A 389 -9.95 16.48 6.82
N VAL A 390 -8.75 16.00 7.10
CA VAL A 390 -7.95 16.44 8.26
C VAL A 390 -7.59 17.91 8.16
N ARG A 391 -7.00 18.34 7.04
CA ARG A 391 -6.63 19.75 6.81
C ARG A 391 -7.85 20.67 6.91
N GLY A 392 -8.99 20.22 6.41
CA GLY A 392 -10.26 20.93 6.55
C GLY A 392 -10.71 21.10 8.00
N LEU A 393 -10.41 20.15 8.89
CA LEU A 393 -10.68 20.28 10.33
C LEU A 393 -9.68 21.21 11.04
N GLU A 394 -8.41 21.21 10.64
CA GLU A 394 -7.37 22.11 11.17
C GLU A 394 -7.67 23.58 10.83
N GLU A 395 -8.07 23.84 9.58
CA GLU A 395 -8.41 25.17 9.08
C GLU A 395 -9.77 25.64 9.67
N ARG A 396 -9.77 26.00 10.95
CA ARG A 396 -10.91 26.63 11.61
C ARG A 396 -11.23 27.98 10.92
N PRO A 397 -12.50 28.26 10.60
CA PRO A 397 -12.89 29.50 9.94
C PRO A 397 -12.64 30.77 10.76
#